data_AF-A0A2N2UY23-F1
#
_entry.id   AF-A0A2N2UY23-F1
#
_cell.length_a   1.000
_cell.length_b   1.000
_cell.length_c   1.000
_cell.angle_alpha   90.00
_cell.angle_beta   90.00
_cell.angle_gamma   90.00
#
_symmetry.space_group_name_H-M   'P 1'
#
loop_
_entity.id
_entity.type
_entity.pdbx_description
1 polymer ?
#
loop_
_entity_poly.entity_id
_entity_poly.type
_entity_poly.pdbx_seq_one_letter_code
_entity_poly.pdbx_strand_id
1 'polypeptide(L)'
;MTILQSVIQRMANNSASSKAWCITLVSAILVIVADKGKPQYAWIAVIPTLLFFVLDAYYLALEKGFRNAYNSFINKLHSEALSAADLFVVNPQGGQFGLFARSILSFSVWPFYATLLGMIYAAKAFVI
;
A
#
# COMPACT_ATOMS: atom_id res chain seq x y z
N MET A 1 -7.53 6.54 -23.05
CA MET A 1 -7.16 5.21 -22.51
C MET A 1 -5.81 5.22 -21.78
N THR A 2 -4.76 5.86 -22.32
CA THR A 2 -3.40 5.89 -21.74
C THR A 2 -3.25 6.66 -20.42
N ILE A 3 -4.01 7.75 -20.21
CA ILE A 3 -3.89 8.59 -19.01
C ILE A 3 -4.37 7.87 -17.74
N LEU A 4 -5.45 7.10 -17.79
CA LEU A 4 -5.93 6.39 -16.60
C LEU A 4 -5.03 5.21 -16.24
N GLN A 5 -4.56 4.48 -17.25
CA GLN A 5 -3.59 3.40 -17.05
C GLN A 5 -2.27 3.94 -16.49
N SER A 6 -1.80 5.12 -16.92
CA SER A 6 -0.59 5.73 -16.35
C SER A 6 -0.79 6.16 -14.90
N VAL A 7 -1.97 6.65 -14.52
CA VAL A 7 -2.30 6.94 -13.11
C VAL A 7 -2.31 5.66 -12.27
N ILE A 8 -2.96 4.58 -12.75
CA ILE A 8 -2.96 3.26 -12.09
C ILE A 8 -1.52 2.76 -11.90
N GLN A 9 -0.69 2.83 -12.93
CA GLN A 9 0.71 2.40 -12.86
C GLN A 9 1.51 3.23 -11.84
N ARG A 10 1.28 4.55 -11.77
CA ARG A 10 1.92 5.40 -10.77
C ARG A 10 1.52 5.02 -9.34
N MET A 11 0.26 4.64 -9.11
CA MET A 11 -0.20 4.20 -7.79
C MET A 11 0.41 2.85 -7.39
N ALA A 12 0.45 1.88 -8.32
CA ALA A 12 1.10 0.59 -8.11
C ALA A 12 2.60 0.75 -7.82
N ASN A 13 3.29 1.61 -8.58
CA ASN A 13 4.70 1.92 -8.35
C ASN A 13 4.92 2.55 -6.97
N ASN A 14 4.05 3.47 -6.53
CA ASN A 14 4.19 4.11 -5.22
C ASN A 14 3.93 3.13 -4.05
N SER A 15 2.99 2.20 -4.21
CA SER A 15 2.79 1.08 -3.29
C SER A 15 4.06 0.22 -3.19
N ALA A 16 4.65 -0.18 -4.32
CA ALA A 16 5.90 -0.93 -4.33
C ALA A 16 7.08 -0.18 -3.69
N SER A 17 7.23 1.13 -3.98
CA SER A 17 8.24 1.97 -3.35
C SER A 17 8.06 2.08 -1.84
N SER A 18 6.82 2.12 -1.35
CA SER A 18 6.53 2.15 0.09
C SER A 18 7.05 0.90 0.79
N LYS A 19 6.87 -0.28 0.18
CA LYS A 19 7.42 -1.55 0.69
C LYS A 19 8.95 -1.57 0.71
N ALA A 20 9.58 -1.09 -0.37
CA ALA A 20 11.04 -1.03 -0.46
C ALA A 20 11.65 -0.12 0.61
N TRP A 21 11.10 1.08 0.80
CA TRP A 21 11.55 2.01 1.85
C TRP A 21 11.30 1.48 3.26
N CYS A 22 10.18 0.77 3.46
CA CYS A 22 9.89 0.10 4.73
C CYS A 22 10.96 -0.93 5.09
N ILE A 23 11.34 -1.81 4.15
CA ILE A 23 12.40 -2.81 4.37
C ILE A 23 13.72 -2.13 4.72
N THR A 24 14.12 -1.12 3.95
CA THR A 24 15.39 -0.42 4.16
C THR A 24 15.45 0.23 5.54
N LEU A 25 14.40 0.96 5.95
CA LEU A 25 14.35 1.63 7.26
C LEU A 25 14.31 0.63 8.42
N VAL A 26 13.48 -0.41 8.32
CA VAL A 26 13.37 -1.42 9.38
C VAL A 26 14.67 -2.21 9.51
N SER A 27 15.29 -2.60 8.41
CA SER A 27 16.60 -3.27 8.41
C SER A 27 17.67 -2.40 9.08
N ALA A 28 17.77 -1.12 8.70
CA ALA A 28 18.73 -0.20 9.31
C ALA A 28 18.53 -0.04 10.83
N ILE A 29 17.28 0.08 11.28
CA ILE A 29 16.97 0.16 12.72
C ILE A 29 17.35 -1.13 13.43
N LEU A 30 17.00 -2.29 12.87
CA LEU A 30 17.31 -3.59 13.49
C LEU A 30 18.81 -3.83 13.62
N VAL A 31 19.61 -3.47 12.61
CA VAL A 31 21.08 -3.57 12.67
C VAL A 31 21.65 -2.68 13.78
N ILE A 32 21.19 -1.43 13.90
CA ILE A 32 21.65 -0.50 14.95
C ILE A 32 21.26 -1.02 16.35
N VAL A 33 20.06 -1.58 16.49
CA VAL A 33 19.57 -2.11 17.77
C VAL A 33 20.36 -3.36 18.18
N ALA A 34 20.68 -4.23 17.22
CA ALA A 34 21.52 -5.40 17.44
C ALA A 34 22.94 -5.01 17.89
N ASP A 35 23.54 -4.02 17.23
CA ASP A 35 24.88 -3.51 17.56
C ASP A 35 24.95 -2.87 18.95
N LYS A 36 23.89 -2.14 19.35
CA LYS A 36 23.81 -1.50 20.69
C LYS A 36 23.46 -2.46 21.83
N GLY A 37 23.18 -3.73 21.56
CA GLY A 37 22.85 -4.74 22.58
C GLY A 37 21.61 -4.40 23.43
N LYS A 38 20.68 -3.60 22.89
CA LYS A 38 19.47 -3.14 23.60
C LYS A 38 18.21 -3.54 22.82
N PRO A 39 17.81 -4.82 22.84
CA PRO A 39 16.71 -5.36 22.03
C PRO A 39 15.35 -4.69 22.29
N GLN A 40 15.21 -4.02 23.44
CA GLN A 40 14.04 -3.21 23.79
C GLN A 40 13.75 -2.10 22.77
N TYR A 41 14.78 -1.59 22.08
CA TYR A 41 14.61 -0.55 21.06
C TYR A 41 14.15 -1.07 19.71
N ALA A 42 14.05 -2.39 19.49
CA ALA A 42 13.51 -2.96 18.26
C ALA A 42 12.05 -2.50 18.00
N TRP A 43 11.30 -2.18 19.06
CA TRP A 43 9.95 -1.60 18.95
C TRP A 43 9.90 -0.27 18.20
N ILE A 44 11.00 0.48 18.12
CA ILE A 44 11.08 1.72 17.34
C ILE A 44 10.84 1.43 15.84
N ALA A 45 11.23 0.25 15.35
CA ALA A 45 11.00 -0.15 13.96
C ALA A 45 9.51 -0.39 13.63
N VAL A 46 8.64 -0.55 14.63
CA VAL A 46 7.19 -0.68 14.42
C VAL A 46 6.58 0.62 13.92
N ILE A 47 7.12 1.78 14.32
CA ILE A 47 6.64 3.10 13.91
C ILE A 47 6.70 3.28 12.37
N PRO A 48 7.86 3.14 11.71
CA PRO A 48 7.91 3.22 10.25
C PRO A 48 7.13 2.06 9.61
N THR A 49 7.13 0.86 10.20
CA THR A 49 6.35 -0.28 9.68
C THR A 49 4.87 0.05 9.56
N LEU A 50 4.26 0.62 10.60
CA LEU A 50 2.85 1.04 10.59
C LEU A 50 2.59 2.18 9.62
N LEU A 51 3.49 3.16 9.54
CA LEU A 51 3.35 4.29 8.63
C LEU A 51 3.35 3.82 7.17
N PHE A 52 4.32 2.99 6.79
CA PHE A 52 4.38 2.45 5.43
C PHE A 52 3.25 1.47 5.14
N PHE A 53 2.76 0.73 6.14
CA PHE A 53 1.57 -0.12 6.00
C PHE A 53 0.32 0.66 5.60
N VAL A 54 0.03 1.75 6.33
CA VAL A 54 -1.10 2.63 6.02
C VAL A 54 -0.93 3.24 4.63
N LEU A 55 0.29 3.67 4.31
CA LEU A 55 0.62 4.27 3.02
C LEU A 55 0.41 3.29 1.86
N ASP A 56 0.91 2.07 2.00
CA ASP A 56 0.77 0.99 1.00
C ASP A 56 -0.70 0.60 0.79
N ALA A 57 -1.45 0.43 1.88
CA ALA A 57 -2.88 0.15 1.82
C ALA A 57 -3.68 1.29 1.16
N TYR A 58 -3.28 2.54 1.39
CA TYR A 58 -3.87 3.71 0.76
C TYR A 58 -3.64 3.73 -0.76
N TYR A 59 -2.40 3.53 -1.22
CA TYR A 59 -2.10 3.49 -2.65
C TYR A 59 -2.82 2.33 -3.36
N LEU A 60 -2.92 1.16 -2.70
CA LEU A 60 -3.66 0.03 -3.25
C LEU A 60 -5.17 0.29 -3.30
N ALA A 61 -5.74 1.01 -2.32
CA ALA A 61 -7.15 1.41 -2.36
C ALA A 61 -7.43 2.38 -3.50
N LEU A 62 -6.51 3.32 -3.73
CA LEU A 62 -6.60 4.30 -4.80
C LEU A 62 -6.49 3.63 -6.18
N GLU A 63 -5.58 2.66 -6.35
CA GLU A 63 -5.49 1.83 -7.55
C GLU A 63 -6.81 1.12 -7.86
N LYS A 64 -7.41 0.45 -6.86
CA LYS A 64 -8.71 -0.22 -7.00
C LYS A 64 -9.83 0.76 -7.36
N GLY A 65 -9.84 1.96 -6.77
CA GLY A 65 -10.80 3.02 -7.09
C GLY A 65 -10.70 3.48 -8.55
N PHE A 66 -9.49 3.65 -9.07
CA PHE A 66 -9.26 4.00 -10.48
C PHE A 66 -9.60 2.85 -11.42
N ARG A 67 -9.31 1.60 -11.04
CA ARG A 67 -9.69 0.41 -11.83
C ARG A 67 -11.21 0.25 -11.92
N ASN A 68 -11.95 0.52 -10.85
CA ASN A 68 -13.40 0.48 -10.87
C ASN A 68 -13.98 1.58 -11.77
N ALA A 69 -13.45 2.80 -11.67
CA ALA A 69 -13.85 3.91 -12.54
C ALA A 69 -13.60 3.57 -14.03
N TYR A 70 -12.46 2.93 -14.34
CA TYR A 70 -12.16 2.45 -15.69
C TYR A 70 -13.20 1.44 -16.19
N ASN A 71 -13.45 0.38 -15.43
CA ASN A 71 -14.42 -0.66 -15.82
C ASN A 71 -15.83 -0.08 -16.00
N SER A 72 -16.24 0.85 -15.14
CA SER A 72 -17.50 1.59 -15.26
C SER A 72 -17.57 2.38 -16.56
N PHE A 73 -16.51 3.11 -16.91
CA PHE A 73 -16.40 3.84 -18.17
C PHE A 73 -16.48 2.92 -19.40
N ILE A 74 -15.76 1.79 -19.40
CA ILE A 74 -15.78 0.80 -20.48
C ILE A 74 -17.17 0.18 -20.64
N ASN A 75 -17.86 -0.12 -19.54
CA ASN A 75 -19.22 -0.62 -19.60
C ASN A 75 -20.18 0.41 -20.20
N LYS A 76 -20.10 1.68 -19.78
CA LYS A 76 -20.91 2.77 -20.37
C LYS A 76 -20.62 3.02 -21.86
N LEU A 77 -19.37 2.84 -22.27
CA LEU A 77 -18.94 2.94 -23.68
C LEU A 77 -19.58 1.86 -24.55
N HIS A 78 -19.69 0.62 -24.05
CA HIS A 78 -20.36 -0.47 -24.77
C HIS A 78 -21.89 -0.35 -24.79
N SER A 79 -22.48 0.36 -23.83
CA SER A 79 -23.93 0.55 -23.72
C SER A 79 -24.49 1.75 -24.50
N GLU A 80 -23.69 2.42 -25.33
CA GLU A 80 -24.04 3.66 -26.08
C GLU A 80 -24.59 4.84 -25.23
N ALA A 81 -24.50 4.76 -23.90
CA ALA A 81 -25.03 5.74 -22.95
C ALA A 81 -23.97 6.80 -22.55
N LEU A 82 -23.11 7.22 -23.48
CA LEU A 82 -22.01 8.14 -23.19
C LEU A 82 -22.47 9.60 -23.27
N SER A 83 -22.45 10.27 -22.12
CA SER A 83 -22.56 11.72 -22.02
C SER A 83 -21.17 12.36 -21.86
N ALA A 84 -20.92 13.48 -22.55
CA ALA A 84 -19.64 14.18 -22.56
C ALA A 84 -19.17 14.64 -21.16
N ALA A 85 -20.08 14.70 -20.19
CA ALA A 85 -19.78 15.03 -18.80
C ALA A 85 -18.97 13.95 -18.05
N ASP A 86 -19.00 12.69 -18.50
CA ASP A 86 -18.25 11.58 -17.87
C ASP A 86 -16.78 11.50 -18.34
N LEU A 87 -16.38 12.27 -19.36
CA LEU A 87 -15.03 12.21 -19.95
C LEU A 87 -13.93 12.80 -19.05
N PHE A 88 -14.29 13.62 -18.06
CA PHE A 88 -13.32 14.39 -17.27
C PHE A 88 -13.40 14.16 -15.75
N VAL A 89 -14.32 13.32 -15.26
CA VAL A 89 -14.43 13.05 -13.81
C VAL A 89 -13.54 11.87 -13.43
N VAL A 90 -12.26 12.16 -13.22
CA VAL A 90 -11.28 11.20 -12.66
C VAL A 90 -11.41 11.20 -11.13
N ASN A 91 -12.56 10.76 -10.62
CA ASN A 91 -12.77 10.59 -9.19
C ASN A 91 -12.82 9.08 -8.87
N PRO A 92 -12.09 8.59 -7.86
CA PRO A 92 -12.06 7.17 -7.56
C PRO A 92 -13.46 6.70 -7.14
N GLN A 93 -14.01 5.75 -7.90
CA GLN A 93 -15.36 5.21 -7.67
C GLN A 93 -15.32 4.05 -6.67
N GLY A 94 -16.17 4.14 -5.65
CA GLY A 94 -16.24 3.22 -4.52
C GLY A 94 -15.84 3.91 -3.22
N GLY A 95 -16.51 3.55 -2.12
CA GLY A 95 -16.24 4.13 -0.80
C GLY A 95 -14.76 3.96 -0.43
N GLN A 96 -14.02 5.06 -0.35
CA GLN A 96 -12.58 5.06 -0.09
C GLN A 96 -12.22 4.29 1.18
N PHE A 97 -13.03 4.42 2.23
CA PHE A 97 -12.89 3.66 3.47
C PHE A 97 -13.06 2.14 3.29
N GLY A 98 -14.02 1.70 2.49
CA GLY A 98 -14.26 0.28 2.22
C GLY A 98 -13.15 -0.34 1.36
N LEU A 99 -12.65 0.42 0.38
CA LEU A 99 -11.51 0.02 -0.45
C LEU A 99 -10.22 -0.03 0.37
N PHE A 100 -10.02 0.92 1.28
CA PHE A 100 -8.89 0.96 2.21
C PHE A 100 -8.90 -0.25 3.16
N ALA A 101 -10.02 -0.55 3.81
CA ALA A 101 -10.17 -1.72 4.67
C ALA A 101 -9.92 -3.04 3.90
N ARG A 102 -10.44 -3.16 2.67
CA ARG A 102 -10.16 -4.31 1.79
C ARG A 102 -8.72 -4.35 1.28
N SER A 103 -8.01 -3.24 1.25
CA SER A 103 -6.60 -3.18 0.86
C SER A 103 -5.67 -3.58 2.00
N ILE A 104 -6.02 -3.23 3.23
CA ILE A 104 -5.35 -3.72 4.45
C ILE A 104 -5.38 -5.25 4.53
N LEU A 105 -6.53 -5.86 4.26
CA LEU A 105 -6.71 -7.32 4.26
C LEU A 105 -6.30 -7.99 2.94
N SER A 106 -5.71 -7.24 2.01
CA SER A 106 -5.29 -7.79 0.72
C SER A 106 -4.09 -8.72 0.88
N PHE A 107 -4.08 -9.80 0.11
CA PHE A 107 -2.98 -10.76 0.05
C PHE A 107 -1.63 -10.13 -0.30
N SER A 108 -1.61 -8.97 -0.97
CA SER A 108 -0.37 -8.26 -1.30
C SER A 108 0.24 -7.50 -0.09
N VAL A 109 -0.58 -7.15 0.89
CA VAL A 109 -0.19 -6.28 2.03
C VAL A 109 0.00 -7.13 3.28
N TRP A 110 -0.98 -7.96 3.63
CA TRP A 110 -0.99 -8.68 4.91
C TRP A 110 0.24 -9.58 5.15
N PRO A 111 0.65 -10.47 4.20
CA PRO A 111 1.82 -11.32 4.41
C PRO A 111 3.12 -10.52 4.54
N PHE A 112 3.26 -9.42 3.80
CA PHE A 112 4.48 -8.61 3.81
C PHE A 112 4.72 -7.94 5.16
N TYR A 113 3.68 -7.31 5.73
CA TYR A 113 3.81 -6.65 7.02
C TYR A 113 3.78 -7.65 8.18
N ALA A 114 3.10 -8.79 8.03
CA ALA A 114 3.15 -9.88 9.00
C ALA A 114 4.58 -10.47 9.10
N THR A 115 5.25 -10.72 7.98
CA THR A 115 6.65 -11.19 8.00
C THR A 115 7.59 -10.14 8.56
N LEU A 116 7.38 -8.86 8.26
CA LEU A 116 8.18 -7.77 8.82
C LEU A 116 8.06 -7.67 10.34
N LEU A 117 6.83 -7.75 10.87
CA LEU A 117 6.58 -7.78 12.32
C LEU A 117 7.19 -9.03 12.97
N GLY A 118 7.10 -10.18 12.29
CA GLY A 118 7.77 -11.41 12.71
C GLY A 118 9.29 -11.25 12.82
N MET A 119 9.92 -10.56 11.87
CA MET A 119 11.35 -10.26 11.92
C MET A 119 11.71 -9.31 13.06
N ILE A 120 10.91 -8.27 13.32
CA ILE A 120 11.13 -7.36 14.46
C ILE A 120 11.03 -8.14 15.78
N TYR A 121 10.05 -9.03 15.90
CA TYR A 121 9.89 -9.88 17.09
C TYR A 121 11.05 -10.86 17.25
N ALA A 122 11.48 -11.51 16.17
CA ALA A 122 12.63 -12.41 16.17
C ALA A 122 13.91 -11.67 16.59
N ALA A 123 14.19 -10.49 16.02
CA ALA A 123 15.34 -9.67 16.40
C ALA A 123 15.32 -9.34 17.90
N LYS A 124 14.15 -9.05 18.47
CA LYS A 124 14.01 -8.83 19.92
C LYS A 124 14.23 -10.11 20.75
N ALA A 125 13.90 -11.29 20.23
CA ALA A 125 14.05 -12.57 20.92
C ALA A 125 15.46 -13.16 20.85
N PHE A 126 16.17 -12.98 19.73
CA PHE A 126 17.51 -13.53 19.48
C PHE A 126 18.66 -12.61 19.94
N VAL A 127 18.41 -11.31 20.16
CA VAL A 127 19.40 -10.34 20.70
C VAL A 127 19.38 -10.31 22.24
N ILE A 128 18.88 -11.38 22.88
CA ILE A 128 19.00 -11.64 24.33
C ILE A 128 20.18 -12.59 24.55
#